data_AF-A0A7C0ZA30-F1
#
_entry.id   AF-A0A7C0ZA30-F1
#
_cell.length_a   1.000
_cell.length_b   1.000
_cell.length_c   1.000
_cell.angle_alpha   90.00
_cell.angle_beta   90.00
_cell.angle_gamma   90.00
#
_symmetry.space_group_name_H-M   'P 1'
#
loop_
_entity.id
_entity.type
_entity.pdbx_description
1 polymer ?
#
loop_
_entity_poly.entity_id
_entity_poly.type
_entity_poly.pdbx_seq_one_letter_code
_entity_poly.pdbx_strand_id
1 'polypeptide(L)'
;MNEIQGVWVPQLGRKRVERRWVKELNEKNHPVKQIVPNIEVIHDRFTIEVSRGCTRGCRFCQAGYIYRPVRERSIQEIIDIASEGLQFTGWDELSLLSFSLSDHT
;
A
#
# COMPACT_ATOMS: atom_id res chain seq x y z
N MET A 1 -0.29 10.26 24.08
CA MET A 1 -0.44 10.55 22.63
C MET A 1 0.71 11.35 22.01
N ASN A 2 1.45 12.19 22.76
CA ASN A 2 2.60 12.96 22.21
C ASN A 2 3.83 12.11 21.81
N GLU A 3 3.81 10.83 22.11
CA GLU A 3 4.94 9.90 21.91
C GLU A 3 4.75 9.03 20.67
N ILE A 4 3.59 9.14 19.99
CA ILE A 4 3.34 8.40 18.77
C ILE A 4 4.09 9.10 17.64
N GLN A 5 5.18 8.47 17.19
CA GLN A 5 5.99 8.97 16.10
C GLN A 5 5.14 9.22 14.85
N GLY A 6 5.38 10.36 14.18
CA GLY A 6 4.67 10.75 12.95
C GLY A 6 3.31 11.39 13.15
N VAL A 7 2.88 11.61 14.40
CA VAL A 7 1.62 12.30 14.71
C VAL A 7 1.91 13.71 15.18
N TRP A 8 1.21 14.69 14.61
CA TRP A 8 1.22 16.08 15.07
C TRP A 8 0.00 16.36 15.96
N VAL A 9 0.20 17.02 17.10
CA VAL A 9 -0.88 17.38 18.03
C VAL A 9 -0.80 18.88 18.36
N PRO A 10 -1.74 19.71 17.88
CA PRO A 10 -1.68 21.17 18.05
C PRO A 10 -1.60 21.63 19.51
N GLN A 11 -2.34 20.98 20.42
CA GLN A 11 -2.42 21.34 21.84
C GLN A 11 -1.11 21.10 22.60
N LEU A 12 -0.17 20.33 22.02
CA LEU A 12 1.09 19.94 22.65
C LEU A 12 2.28 20.78 22.14
N GLY A 13 1.98 21.88 21.44
CA GLY A 13 2.95 22.83 20.92
C GLY A 13 3.57 22.42 19.58
N ARG A 14 4.54 23.22 19.12
CA ARG A 14 5.22 23.03 17.83
C ARG A 14 6.42 22.07 17.97
N LYS A 15 6.16 20.79 18.20
CA LYS A 15 7.20 19.75 18.08
C LYS A 15 7.41 19.38 16.62
N ARG A 16 8.67 19.15 16.23
CA ARG A 16 9.01 18.65 14.89
C ARG A 16 8.49 17.22 14.75
N VAL A 17 7.72 16.95 13.71
CA VAL A 17 7.20 15.62 13.40
C VAL A 17 8.02 14.99 12.29
N GLU A 18 8.40 13.74 12.49
CA GLU A 18 9.13 12.95 11.50
C GLU A 18 8.17 12.10 10.68
N ARG A 19 8.37 12.06 9.37
CA ARG A 19 7.57 11.21 8.48
C ARG A 19 7.76 9.74 8.84
N ARG A 20 6.67 9.06 9.18
CA ARG A 20 6.65 7.59 9.25
C ARG A 20 6.27 6.99 7.92
N TRP A 21 7.04 5.99 7.51
CA TRP A 21 6.79 5.25 6.29
C TRP A 21 7.39 3.84 6.42
N VAL A 22 6.77 2.89 5.73
CA VAL A 22 7.22 1.50 5.67
C VAL A 22 8.46 1.41 4.79
N LYS A 23 9.61 0.99 5.33
CA LYS A 23 10.87 0.95 4.57
C LYS A 23 10.85 -0.06 3.42
N GLU A 24 10.23 -1.21 3.65
CA GLU A 24 10.15 -2.32 2.70
C GLU A 24 8.73 -2.87 2.65
N LEU A 25 8.21 -3.09 1.45
CA LEU A 25 6.96 -3.82 1.28
C LEU A 25 7.33 -5.30 1.38
N ASN A 26 6.64 -6.02 2.25
CA ASN A 26 6.83 -7.47 2.39
C ASN A 26 5.47 -8.13 2.62
N GLU A 27 5.45 -9.45 2.52
CA GLU A 27 4.26 -10.29 2.73
C GLU A 27 3.53 -9.98 4.05
N LYS A 28 4.27 -9.89 5.17
CA LYS A 28 3.71 -9.59 6.50
C LYS A 28 2.97 -8.25 6.57
N ASN A 29 3.28 -7.33 5.64
CA ASN A 29 2.67 -6.01 5.55
C ASN A 29 1.41 -5.99 4.66
N HIS A 30 0.95 -7.13 4.13
CA HIS A 30 -0.26 -7.23 3.33
C HIS A 30 -1.35 -8.07 4.03
N PRO A 31 -2.56 -7.54 4.23
CA PRO A 31 -3.65 -8.31 4.84
C PRO A 31 -4.26 -9.28 3.82
N VAL A 32 -3.88 -10.55 3.88
CA VAL A 32 -4.44 -11.62 3.02
C VAL A 32 -5.87 -12.02 3.41
N LYS A 33 -6.23 -11.90 4.69
CA LYS A 33 -7.58 -12.15 5.22
C LYS A 33 -8.41 -10.86 5.26
N GLN A 34 -8.74 -10.32 4.10
CA GLN A 34 -9.54 -9.10 4.00
C GLN A 34 -11.00 -9.37 4.39
N ILE A 35 -11.68 -8.35 4.91
CA ILE A 35 -13.11 -8.44 5.22
C ILE A 35 -13.87 -8.48 3.89
N VAL A 36 -14.65 -9.54 3.68
CA VAL A 36 -15.49 -9.71 2.49
C VAL A 36 -16.88 -9.14 2.77
N PRO A 37 -17.35 -8.13 2.03
CA PRO A 37 -18.70 -7.59 2.17
C PRO A 37 -19.78 -8.62 1.82
N ASN A 38 -20.94 -8.53 2.47
CA ASN A 38 -22.13 -9.31 2.14
C ASN A 38 -23.13 -8.54 1.25
N ILE A 39 -22.66 -7.47 0.60
CA ILE A 39 -23.40 -6.61 -0.31
C ILE A 39 -22.54 -6.36 -1.54
N GLU A 40 -23.16 -5.98 -2.65
CA GLU A 40 -22.44 -5.59 -3.87
C GLU A 40 -21.61 -4.31 -3.64
N VAL A 41 -20.36 -4.32 -4.11
CA VAL A 41 -19.43 -3.20 -3.97
C VAL A 41 -18.75 -2.89 -5.31
N ILE A 42 -18.40 -1.63 -5.53
CA ILE A 42 -17.81 -1.17 -6.81
C ILE A 42 -16.44 -1.84 -7.10
N HIS A 43 -15.74 -2.26 -6.05
CA HIS A 43 -14.44 -2.93 -6.17
C HIS A 43 -14.50 -4.30 -5.51
N ASP A 44 -15.29 -5.20 -6.12
CA ASP A 44 -15.49 -6.57 -5.65
C ASP A 44 -14.39 -7.51 -6.16
N ARG A 45 -13.14 -7.26 -5.72
CA ARG A 45 -11.96 -8.01 -6.13
C ARG A 45 -10.82 -7.90 -5.12
N PHE A 46 -9.95 -8.89 -5.10
CA PHE A 46 -8.76 -8.87 -4.25
C PHE A 46 -7.74 -7.86 -4.77
N THR A 47 -7.35 -6.86 -3.98
CA THR A 47 -6.40 -5.82 -4.42
C THR A 47 -5.05 -5.97 -3.73
N ILE A 48 -3.99 -6.06 -4.54
CA ILE A 48 -2.61 -6.17 -4.10
C ILE A 48 -1.87 -4.89 -4.49
N GLU A 49 -1.37 -4.15 -3.51
CA GLU A 49 -0.37 -3.12 -3.79
C GLU A 49 0.92 -3.81 -4.23
N VAL A 50 1.38 -3.61 -5.46
CA VAL A 50 2.63 -4.25 -5.93
C VAL A 50 3.83 -3.34 -5.73
N SER A 51 3.62 -2.02 -5.83
CA SER A 51 4.65 -1.04 -5.53
C SER A 51 4.07 0.24 -4.91
N ARG A 52 4.88 0.91 -4.09
CA ARG A 52 4.54 2.17 -3.43
C ARG A 52 5.54 3.24 -3.81
N GLY A 53 5.02 4.29 -4.43
CA GLY A 53 5.81 5.33 -5.10
C GLY A 53 5.84 5.10 -6.61
N CYS A 54 6.50 6.01 -7.31
CA CYS A 54 6.63 5.98 -8.76
C CYS A 54 8.07 6.37 -9.13
N THR A 55 8.67 5.68 -10.09
CA THR A 55 10.01 6.00 -10.62
C THR A 55 10.00 7.29 -11.44
N ARG A 56 8.81 7.76 -11.84
CA ARG A 56 8.62 8.99 -12.59
C ARG A 56 8.65 10.23 -11.68
N GLY A 57 8.81 11.39 -12.33
CA GLY A 57 8.94 12.70 -11.68
C GLY A 57 7.90 13.70 -12.16
N CYS A 58 6.68 13.24 -12.42
CA CYS A 58 5.59 14.11 -12.89
C CYS A 58 5.36 15.24 -11.89
N ARG A 59 5.61 16.50 -12.30
CA ARG A 59 5.56 17.68 -11.43
C ARG A 59 4.20 17.92 -10.79
N PHE A 60 3.13 17.46 -11.43
CA PHE A 60 1.76 17.55 -10.95
C PHE A 60 1.39 16.43 -9.96
N CYS A 61 2.16 15.33 -9.92
CA CYS A 61 1.80 14.15 -9.15
C CYS A 61 2.27 14.27 -7.70
N GLN A 62 1.42 14.85 -6.85
CA GLN A 62 1.68 14.98 -5.42
C GLN A 62 2.02 13.62 -4.78
N ALA A 63 1.28 12.57 -5.12
CA ALA A 63 1.49 11.22 -4.61
C ALA A 63 2.90 10.70 -4.97
N GLY A 64 3.35 10.94 -6.20
CA GLY A 64 4.68 10.55 -6.67
C GLY A 64 5.83 11.15 -5.85
N TYR A 65 5.64 12.33 -5.25
CA TYR A 65 6.63 12.93 -4.35
C TYR A 65 6.47 12.47 -2.89
N ILE A 66 5.24 12.41 -2.38
CA ILE A 66 4.96 12.01 -0.99
C ILE A 66 5.47 10.60 -0.70
N TYR A 67 5.29 9.67 -1.65
CA TYR A 67 5.58 8.26 -1.44
C TYR A 67 7.03 7.83 -1.73
N ARG A 68 7.95 8.75 -2.06
CA ARG A 68 9.37 8.41 -2.28
C ARG A 68 10.06 7.90 -1.00
N PRO A 69 11.02 6.97 -1.10
CA PRO A 69 11.49 6.29 -2.30
C PRO A 69 10.52 5.22 -2.81
N VAL A 70 10.70 4.81 -4.08
CA VAL A 70 9.98 3.69 -4.68
C VAL A 70 10.33 2.41 -3.94
N ARG A 71 9.32 1.60 -3.66
CA ARG A 71 9.44 0.25 -3.08
C ARG A 71 8.56 -0.68 -3.90
N GLU A 72 9.08 -1.85 -4.20
CA GLU A 72 8.40 -2.87 -4.98
C GLU A 72 8.37 -4.16 -4.15
N ARG A 73 7.32 -4.95 -4.32
CA ARG A 73 7.29 -6.34 -3.84
C ARG A 73 7.96 -7.21 -4.88
N SER A 74 8.57 -8.32 -4.49
CA SER A 74 9.06 -9.28 -5.47
C SER A 74 7.89 -9.95 -6.20
N ILE A 75 8.12 -10.42 -7.43
CA ILE A 75 7.11 -11.17 -8.20
C ILE A 75 6.60 -12.38 -7.41
N GLN A 76 7.51 -13.09 -6.72
CA GLN A 76 7.14 -14.25 -5.92
C GLN A 76 6.20 -13.86 -4.78
N GLU A 77 6.50 -12.81 -4.02
CA GLU A 77 5.61 -12.33 -2.95
C GLU A 77 4.24 -11.93 -3.49
N ILE A 78 4.16 -11.33 -4.68
CA ILE A 78 2.88 -10.97 -5.29
C ILE A 78 2.06 -12.23 -5.60
N ILE A 79 2.69 -13.28 -6.12
CA ILE A 79 2.04 -14.56 -6.42
C ILE A 79 1.55 -15.23 -5.12
N ASP A 80 2.38 -15.24 -4.08
CA ASP A 80 2.05 -15.87 -2.80
C ASP A 80 0.86 -15.15 -2.13
N ILE A 81 0.90 -13.80 -2.09
CA ILE A 81 -0.19 -12.97 -1.59
C ILE A 81 -1.48 -13.18 -2.40
N ALA A 82 -1.38 -13.29 -3.72
CA ALA A 82 -2.54 -13.52 -4.58
C ALA A 82 -3.19 -14.88 -4.28
N SER A 83 -2.37 -15.93 -4.21
CA SER A 83 -2.84 -17.29 -3.92
C SER A 83 -3.55 -17.36 -2.56
N GLU A 84 -2.90 -16.87 -1.51
CA GLU A 84 -3.44 -16.90 -0.15
C GLU A 84 -4.68 -15.99 0.00
N GLY A 85 -4.64 -14.80 -0.61
CA GLY A 85 -5.72 -13.83 -0.58
C GLY A 85 -6.99 -14.32 -1.26
N LEU A 86 -6.89 -14.87 -2.48
CA LEU A 86 -8.02 -15.43 -3.21
C LEU A 86 -8.61 -16.64 -2.45
N GLN A 87 -7.76 -17.48 -1.85
CA GLN A 87 -8.21 -18.61 -1.04
C GLN A 87 -9.03 -18.17 0.20
N PHE A 88 -8.60 -17.13 0.90
CA PHE A 88 -9.31 -16.67 2.12
C PHE A 88 -10.54 -15.82 1.82
N THR A 89 -10.54 -15.05 0.74
CA THR A 89 -11.62 -14.13 0.40
C THR A 89 -12.69 -14.76 -0.49
N GLY A 90 -12.31 -15.74 -1.31
CA GLY A 90 -13.22 -16.37 -2.28
C GLY A 90 -13.53 -15.50 -3.50
N TRP A 91 -12.81 -14.39 -3.71
CA TRP A 91 -12.91 -13.61 -4.93
C TRP A 91 -12.27 -14.35 -6.11
N ASP A 92 -12.83 -14.18 -7.31
CA ASP A 92 -12.30 -14.73 -8.56
C ASP A 92 -11.39 -13.74 -9.32
N GLU A 93 -11.44 -12.46 -8.94
CA GLU A 93 -10.70 -11.38 -9.59
C GLU A 93 -9.62 -10.78 -8.68
N LEU A 94 -8.52 -10.36 -9.31
CA LEU A 94 -7.43 -9.66 -8.65
C LEU A 94 -7.11 -8.32 -9.33
N SER A 95 -6.62 -7.36 -8.57
CA SER A 95 -6.20 -6.04 -9.04
C SER A 95 -4.80 -5.70 -8.54
N LEU A 96 -3.93 -5.28 -9.45
CA LEU A 96 -2.59 -4.81 -9.12
C LEU A 96 -2.59 -3.30 -8.96
N LEU A 97 -2.33 -2.83 -7.74
CA LEU A 97 -2.29 -1.41 -7.39
C LEU A 97 -0.85 -0.90 -7.41
N SER A 98 -0.59 0.10 -8.26
CA SER A 98 0.68 0.81 -8.36
C SER A 98 0.46 2.20 -8.97
N PHE A 99 1.40 3.13 -8.74
CA PHE A 99 1.45 4.40 -9.45
C PHE A 99 2.15 4.31 -10.82
N SER A 100 2.86 3.22 -11.12
CA SER A 100 3.41 2.93 -12.44
C SER A 100 3.69 1.42 -12.59
N LEU A 101 2.64 0.66 -12.90
CA LEU A 101 2.72 -0.81 -12.97
C LEU A 101 3.70 -1.29 -14.04
N SER A 102 3.77 -0.59 -15.18
CA SER A 102 4.65 -0.95 -16.30
C SER A 102 6.14 -0.75 -16.00
N ASP A 103 6.48 -0.03 -14.92
CA ASP A 103 7.87 0.22 -14.52
C ASP A 103 8.37 -0.76 -13.45
N HIS A 104 7.52 -1.72 -13.02
CA HIS A 104 7.87 -2.71 -12.00
C HIS A 104 8.94 -3.69 -12.52
N THR A 105 9.92 -3.98 -11.68
CA THR A 105 11.03 -4.90 -12.01
C THR A 105 10.95 -6.25 -11.32
#